data_AF-A0A371K0N7-F1
#
_entry.id   AF-A0A371K0N7-F1
#
_cell.length_a   1.000
_cell.length_b   1.000
_cell.length_c   1.000
_cell.angle_alpha   90.00
_cell.angle_beta   90.00
_cell.angle_gamma   90.00
#
_symmetry.space_group_name_H-M   'P 1'
#
loop_
_entity.id
_entity.type
_entity.pdbx_description
1 polymer ?
#
loop_
_entity_poly.entity_id
_entity_poly.type
_entity_poly.pdbx_seq_one_letter_code
_entity_poly.pdbx_strand_id
1 'polypeptide(L)'
;MPLKAIADDLAQSRRRFVQRIHRMRSIGLGLGMLCVGSGLYPTQPAPALWALLAFNGLVWPHLAYWLARRSDNPSRTEFRNLTLDSAMGGVWIALMQFNLLPSALLAVMLTMDKLSVGGSKFASRALLWMMGSCLIVSALNGFAFSPHTSQFAILGSLPLLIAYPLSIGIAT
;
A
#
# COMPACT_ATOMS: atom_id res chain seq x y z
N MET A 1 10.08 -28.99 -28.94
CA MET A 1 10.52 -27.59 -29.17
C MET A 1 9.49 -26.50 -28.78
N PRO A 2 8.15 -26.64 -28.99
CA PRO A 2 7.20 -25.55 -28.68
C PRO A 2 6.93 -25.35 -27.18
N LEU A 3 6.96 -26.43 -26.38
CA LEU A 3 6.71 -26.38 -24.92
C LEU A 3 7.72 -25.51 -24.15
N LYS A 4 8.99 -25.49 -24.56
CA LYS A 4 10.03 -24.69 -23.91
C LYS A 4 9.86 -23.19 -24.20
N ALA A 5 9.54 -22.85 -25.45
CA ALA A 5 9.25 -21.47 -25.86
C ALA A 5 8.02 -20.90 -25.14
N ILE A 6 6.94 -21.70 -24.99
CA ILE A 6 5.75 -21.31 -24.22
C ILE A 6 6.09 -21.11 -22.74
N ALA A 7 6.88 -22.01 -22.15
CA ALA A 7 7.30 -21.88 -20.75
C ALA A 7 8.15 -20.63 -20.50
N ASP A 8 9.06 -20.31 -21.42
CA ASP A 8 9.94 -19.14 -21.35
C ASP A 8 9.15 -17.83 -21.50
N ASP A 9 8.15 -17.78 -22.39
CA ASP A 9 7.27 -16.62 -22.56
C ASP A 9 6.35 -16.38 -21.34
N LEU A 10 5.78 -17.44 -20.78
CA LEU A 10 5.00 -17.38 -19.54
C LEU A 10 5.87 -16.95 -18.34
N ALA A 11 7.14 -17.33 -18.31
CA ALA A 11 8.09 -16.88 -17.28
C ALA A 11 8.45 -15.40 -17.45
N GLN A 12 8.69 -14.93 -18.67
CA GLN A 12 8.94 -13.51 -18.96
C GLN A 12 7.73 -12.63 -18.64
N SER A 13 6.52 -13.04 -19.06
CA SER A 13 5.28 -12.30 -18.79
C SER A 13 5.02 -12.17 -17.29
N ARG A 14 5.20 -13.24 -16.51
CA ARG A 14 5.12 -13.19 -15.03
C ARG A 14 6.16 -12.24 -14.43
N ARG A 15 7.39 -12.23 -14.95
CA ARG A 15 8.44 -11.33 -14.46
C ARG A 15 8.15 -9.86 -14.75
N ARG A 16 7.67 -9.53 -15.96
CA ARG A 16 7.27 -8.16 -16.34
C ARG A 16 6.10 -7.66 -15.48
N PHE A 17 5.13 -8.54 -15.20
CA PHE A 17 4.03 -8.25 -14.29
C PHE A 17 4.51 -7.89 -12.87
N VAL A 18 5.38 -8.72 -12.28
CA VAL A 18 5.95 -8.46 -10.93
C VAL A 18 6.76 -7.15 -10.92
N GLN A 19 7.52 -6.84 -11.97
CA GLN A 19 8.27 -5.60 -12.06
C GLN A 19 7.38 -4.36 -12.15
N ARG A 20 6.29 -4.43 -12.93
CA ARG A 20 5.33 -3.33 -13.05
C ARG A 20 4.64 -3.04 -11.71
N ILE A 21 4.19 -4.08 -11.02
CA ILE A 21 3.56 -3.96 -9.69
C ILE A 21 4.56 -3.40 -8.69
N HIS A 22 5.81 -3.87 -8.69
CA HIS A 22 6.83 -3.35 -7.77
C HIS A 22 7.07 -1.84 -7.98
N ARG A 23 7.17 -1.37 -9.22
CA ARG A 23 7.36 0.06 -9.50
C ARG A 23 6.18 0.90 -9.01
N MET A 24 4.95 0.48 -9.31
CA MET A 24 3.74 1.16 -8.86
C MET A 24 3.66 1.19 -7.33
N ARG A 25 3.89 0.04 -6.68
CA ARG A 25 3.90 -0.08 -5.23
C ARG A 25 4.95 0.83 -4.59
N SER A 26 6.19 0.85 -5.10
CA SER A 26 7.25 1.68 -4.52
C SER A 26 6.93 3.18 -4.59
N ILE A 27 6.34 3.63 -5.70
CA ILE A 27 5.89 5.03 -5.84
C ILE A 27 4.73 5.31 -4.88
N GLY A 28 3.72 4.44 -4.85
CA GLY A 28 2.56 4.57 -3.97
C GLY A 28 2.95 4.58 -2.50
N LEU A 29 3.74 3.61 -2.04
CA LEU A 29 4.20 3.54 -0.64
C LEU A 29 5.16 4.68 -0.28
N GLY A 30 6.03 5.11 -1.20
CA GLY A 30 6.92 6.25 -0.97
C GLY A 30 6.15 7.56 -0.80
N LEU A 31 5.18 7.84 -1.66
CA LEU A 31 4.30 9.00 -1.53
C LEU A 31 3.33 8.86 -0.34
N GLY A 32 2.83 7.64 -0.12
CA GLY A 32 2.00 7.28 1.02
C GLY A 32 2.71 7.50 2.35
N MET A 33 4.03 7.28 2.42
CA MET A 33 4.84 7.56 3.60
C MET A 33 4.80 9.05 3.99
N LEU A 34 4.85 9.97 3.02
CA LEU A 34 4.75 11.41 3.27
C LEU A 34 3.35 11.79 3.76
N CYS A 35 2.33 11.23 3.12
CA CYS A 35 0.92 11.41 3.46
C CYS A 35 0.61 10.90 4.88
N VAL A 36 1.06 9.69 5.21
CA VAL A 36 0.86 9.08 6.53
C VAL A 36 1.69 9.81 7.59
N GLY A 37 2.93 10.15 7.28
CA GLY A 37 3.81 10.89 8.19
C GLY A 37 3.22 12.25 8.57
N SER A 38 2.66 12.99 7.61
CA SER A 38 2.04 14.28 7.89
C SER A 38 0.76 14.16 8.72
N GLY A 39 -0.03 13.11 8.51
CA GLY A 39 -1.22 12.78 9.30
C GLY A 39 -0.91 12.28 10.71
N LEU A 40 0.22 11.59 10.88
CA LEU A 40 0.68 11.02 12.16
C LEU A 40 1.38 12.05 13.03
N TYR A 41 2.09 13.02 12.45
CA TYR A 41 2.88 14.02 13.18
C TYR A 41 2.13 14.72 14.34
N PRO A 42 0.86 15.14 14.21
CA PRO A 42 0.12 15.79 15.30
C PRO A 42 -0.15 14.87 16.50
N THR A 43 -0.09 13.54 16.32
CA THR A 43 -0.35 12.55 17.39
C THR A 43 0.85 12.38 18.34
N GLN A 44 1.95 13.10 18.12
CA GLN A 44 3.22 12.98 18.86
C GLN A 44 3.66 11.51 19.00
N PRO A 45 3.80 10.78 17.89
CA PRO A 45 4.08 9.35 17.91
C PRO A 45 5.47 9.07 18.47
N ALA A 46 5.62 7.90 19.10
CA ALA A 46 6.94 7.42 19.53
C ALA A 46 7.91 7.31 18.34
N PRO A 47 9.23 7.53 18.54
CA PRO A 47 10.24 7.39 17.48
C PRO A 47 10.22 6.03 16.77
N ALA A 48 9.81 4.97 17.49
CA ALA A 48 9.64 3.64 16.93
C ALA A 48 8.59 3.58 15.79
N LEU A 49 7.51 4.37 15.87
CA LEU A 49 6.50 4.43 14.82
C LEU A 49 7.02 5.11 13.55
N TRP A 50 7.88 6.12 13.68
CA TRP A 50 8.56 6.73 12.54
C TRP A 50 9.52 5.75 11.86
N ALA A 51 10.27 4.98 12.64
CA ALA A 51 11.13 3.92 12.10
C ALA A 51 10.30 2.84 11.38
N LEU A 52 9.15 2.46 11.96
CA LEU A 52 8.23 1.51 11.33
C LEU A 52 7.63 2.06 10.03
N LEU A 53 7.30 3.34 9.98
CA LEU A 53 6.79 4.03 8.78
C LEU A 53 7.86 4.05 7.68
N ALA A 54 9.09 4.41 8.02
CA ALA A 54 10.21 4.40 7.08
C ALA A 54 10.49 2.97 6.56
N PHE A 55 10.45 1.97 7.44
CA PHE A 55 10.60 0.57 7.06
C PHE A 55 9.48 0.12 6.12
N ASN A 56 8.23 0.50 6.40
CA ASN A 56 7.08 0.15 5.58
C ASN A 56 7.08 0.86 4.21
N GLY A 57 7.45 2.14 4.16
CA GLY A 57 7.48 2.92 2.92
C GLY A 57 8.64 2.54 1.99
N LEU A 58 9.82 2.27 2.55
CA LEU A 58 11.07 2.10 1.78
C LEU A 58 11.51 0.64 1.70
N VAL A 59 11.54 -0.08 2.81
CA VAL A 59 12.14 -1.42 2.87
C VAL A 59 11.16 -2.50 2.40
N TRP A 60 9.91 -2.42 2.85
CA TRP A 60 8.86 -3.38 2.51
C TRP A 60 8.64 -3.60 1.00
N PRO A 61 8.55 -2.59 0.12
CA PRO A 61 8.35 -2.84 -1.31
C PRO A 61 9.50 -3.65 -1.94
N HIS A 62 10.74 -3.46 -1.46
CA HIS A 62 11.89 -4.24 -1.91
C HIS A 62 11.87 -5.67 -1.37
N LEU A 63 11.49 -5.85 -0.09
CA LEU A 63 11.32 -7.18 0.50
C LEU A 63 10.22 -7.97 -0.20
N ALA A 64 9.09 -7.34 -0.49
CA ALA A 64 7.98 -7.94 -1.23
C ALA A 64 8.42 -8.39 -2.63
N TYR A 65 9.17 -7.55 -3.34
CA TYR A 65 9.73 -7.91 -4.66
C TYR A 65 10.72 -9.07 -4.59
N TRP A 66 11.60 -9.06 -3.58
CA TRP A 66 12.55 -10.15 -3.37
C TRP A 66 11.83 -11.48 -3.05
N LEU A 67 10.80 -11.43 -2.19
CA LEU A 67 9.99 -12.59 -1.84
C LEU A 67 9.22 -13.14 -3.05
N ALA A 68 8.63 -12.26 -3.86
CA ALA A 68 7.92 -12.66 -5.08
C ALA A 68 8.85 -13.31 -6.11
N ARG A 69 10.08 -12.82 -6.25
CA ARG A 69 11.08 -13.37 -7.17
C ARG A 69 11.63 -14.73 -6.76
N ARG A 70 11.73 -15.00 -5.46
CA ARG A 70 12.30 -16.26 -4.94
C ARG A 70 11.27 -17.37 -4.78
N SER A 71 9.99 -17.05 -4.96
CA SER A 71 8.89 -17.99 -4.78
C SER A 71 8.64 -18.84 -6.03
N ASP A 72 8.29 -20.11 -5.82
CA ASP A 72 7.87 -21.04 -6.88
C ASP A 72 6.63 -20.56 -7.63
N ASN A 73 5.81 -19.72 -6.97
CA ASN A 73 4.65 -19.08 -7.59
C ASN A 73 4.65 -17.56 -7.34
N PRO A 74 5.32 -16.78 -8.22
CA PRO A 74 5.49 -15.34 -8.07
C PRO A 74 4.16 -14.58 -7.98
N SER A 75 3.18 -14.93 -8.83
CA SER A 75 1.89 -14.25 -8.88
C SER A 75 1.10 -14.42 -7.57
N ARG A 76 1.03 -15.65 -7.03
CA ARG A 76 0.33 -15.91 -5.76
C ARG A 76 0.99 -15.18 -4.58
N THR A 77 2.32 -15.10 -4.60
CA THR A 77 3.09 -14.38 -3.57
C THR A 77 2.83 -12.88 -3.65
N GLU A 78 2.73 -12.34 -4.85
CA GLU A 78 2.43 -10.93 -5.08
C GLU A 78 1.03 -10.55 -4.57
N PHE A 79 0.01 -11.39 -4.81
CA PHE A 79 -1.33 -11.17 -4.24
C PHE A 79 -1.33 -11.19 -2.70
N ARG A 80 -0.51 -12.04 -2.08
CA ARG A 80 -0.34 -12.05 -0.61
C ARG A 80 0.30 -10.75 -0.13
N ASN A 81 1.38 -10.30 -0.80
CA ASN A 81 2.05 -9.04 -0.47
C ASN A 81 1.08 -7.85 -0.57
N LEU A 82 0.29 -7.77 -1.65
CA LEU A 82 -0.74 -6.74 -1.81
C LEU A 82 -1.78 -6.78 -0.67
N THR A 83 -2.17 -7.98 -0.23
CA THR A 83 -3.12 -8.12 0.89
C THR A 83 -2.51 -7.61 2.20
N LEU A 84 -1.22 -7.91 2.45
CA LEU A 84 -0.48 -7.38 3.58
C LEU A 84 -0.36 -5.86 3.52
N ASP A 85 -0.11 -5.28 2.35
CA ASP A 85 -0.07 -3.82 2.17
C ASP A 85 -1.40 -3.17 2.62
N SER A 86 -2.53 -3.79 2.27
CA SER A 86 -3.85 -3.32 2.72
C SER A 86 -4.03 -3.44 4.22
N ALA A 87 -3.60 -4.55 4.83
CA ALA A 87 -3.66 -4.70 6.28
C ALA A 87 -2.79 -3.65 6.98
N MET A 88 -1.57 -3.40 6.51
CA MET A 88 -0.70 -2.36 7.04
C MET A 88 -1.29 -0.97 6.85
N GLY A 89 -1.94 -0.70 5.72
CA GLY A 89 -2.68 0.54 5.50
C GLY A 89 -3.79 0.77 6.54
N GLY A 90 -4.52 -0.29 6.91
CA GLY A 90 -5.53 -0.22 7.97
C GLY A 90 -4.95 0.15 9.32
N VAL A 91 -3.79 -0.42 9.67
CA VAL A 91 -3.04 -0.05 10.88
C VAL A 91 -2.70 1.44 10.89
N TRP A 92 -2.16 1.96 9.78
CA TRP A 92 -1.80 3.38 9.68
C TRP A 92 -3.01 4.31 9.78
N ILE A 93 -4.16 3.96 9.18
CA ILE A 93 -5.40 4.74 9.30
C ILE A 93 -5.81 4.89 10.77
N ALA A 94 -5.76 3.79 11.54
CA ALA A 94 -6.08 3.81 12.96
C ALA A 94 -5.05 4.62 13.78
N LEU A 95 -3.75 4.49 13.49
CA LEU A 95 -2.69 5.24 14.19
C LEU A 95 -2.74 6.75 13.91
N MET A 96 -3.15 7.14 12.72
CA MET A 96 -3.44 8.55 12.37
C MET A 96 -4.75 9.07 12.98
N GLN A 97 -5.40 8.27 13.85
CA GLN A 97 -6.67 8.63 14.48
C GLN A 97 -7.76 9.00 13.47
N PHE A 98 -7.78 8.32 12.31
CA PHE A 98 -8.73 8.55 11.22
C PHE A 98 -8.66 9.96 10.62
N ASN A 99 -7.49 10.61 10.62
CA ASN A 99 -7.29 11.87 9.91
C ASN A 99 -7.82 11.77 8.47
N LEU A 100 -8.84 12.58 8.16
CA LEU A 100 -9.78 12.30 7.07
C LEU A 100 -9.08 12.21 5.71
N LEU A 101 -8.32 13.25 5.35
CA LEU A 101 -7.67 13.33 4.05
C LEU A 101 -6.58 12.25 3.85
N PRO A 102 -5.59 12.07 4.75
CA PRO A 102 -4.59 11.02 4.61
C PRO A 102 -5.20 9.61 4.59
N SER A 103 -6.20 9.36 5.44
CA SER A 103 -6.84 8.05 5.55
C SER A 103 -7.62 7.70 4.29
N ALA A 104 -8.39 8.64 3.74
CA ALA A 104 -9.13 8.45 2.49
C ALA A 104 -8.17 8.20 1.32
N LEU A 105 -7.09 8.99 1.22
CA LEU A 105 -6.11 8.82 0.15
C LEU A 105 -5.39 7.48 0.23
N LEU A 106 -4.96 7.08 1.43
CA LEU A 106 -4.31 5.79 1.63
C LEU A 106 -5.24 4.63 1.27
N ALA A 107 -6.51 4.68 1.71
CA ALA A 107 -7.51 3.67 1.40
C ALA A 107 -7.79 3.56 -0.11
N VAL A 108 -7.98 4.69 -0.79
CA VAL A 108 -8.21 4.73 -2.25
C VAL A 108 -7.00 4.20 -2.98
N MET A 109 -5.80 4.68 -2.65
CA MET A 109 -4.54 4.25 -3.24
C MET A 109 -4.39 2.72 -3.17
N LEU A 110 -4.44 2.17 -1.96
CA LEU A 110 -4.27 0.73 -1.72
C LEU A 110 -5.37 -0.12 -2.36
N THR A 111 -6.56 0.43 -2.58
CA THR A 111 -7.66 -0.28 -3.25
C THR A 111 -7.51 -0.24 -4.77
N MET A 112 -7.11 0.91 -5.32
CA MET A 112 -6.97 1.13 -6.76
C MET A 112 -5.90 0.22 -7.37
N ASP A 113 -4.75 0.06 -6.70
CA ASP A 113 -3.71 -0.90 -7.10
C ASP A 113 -4.26 -2.32 -7.25
N LYS A 114 -5.19 -2.72 -6.38
CA LYS A 114 -5.74 -4.09 -6.35
C LYS A 114 -6.82 -4.30 -7.39
N LEU A 115 -7.60 -3.27 -7.68
CA LEU A 115 -8.56 -3.29 -8.78
C LEU A 115 -7.85 -3.51 -10.12
N SER A 116 -6.75 -2.80 -10.36
CA SER A 116 -5.96 -2.91 -11.60
C SER A 116 -5.29 -4.27 -11.78
N VAL A 117 -4.96 -4.97 -10.69
CA VAL A 117 -4.19 -6.22 -10.73
C VAL A 117 -5.04 -7.48 -10.65
N GLY A 118 -6.04 -7.51 -9.76
CA GLY A 118 -6.81 -8.71 -9.40
C GLY A 118 -8.32 -8.59 -9.54
N GLY A 119 -8.81 -7.44 -9.99
CA GLY A 119 -10.24 -7.14 -10.12
C GLY A 119 -10.97 -6.93 -8.80
N SER A 120 -12.29 -6.74 -8.89
CA SER A 120 -13.15 -6.32 -7.77
C SER A 120 -13.20 -7.31 -6.61
N LYS A 121 -13.21 -8.62 -6.89
CA LYS A 121 -13.23 -9.67 -5.84
C LYS A 121 -11.96 -9.67 -4.98
N PHE A 122 -10.81 -9.41 -5.59
CA PHE A 122 -9.55 -9.32 -4.85
C PHE A 122 -9.49 -8.02 -4.04
N ALA A 123 -9.89 -6.90 -4.65
CA ALA A 123 -9.94 -5.61 -3.98
C ALA A 123 -10.87 -5.63 -2.76
N SER A 124 -12.07 -6.21 -2.86
CA SER A 124 -13.00 -6.31 -1.72
C SER A 124 -12.44 -7.15 -0.58
N ARG A 125 -11.81 -8.29 -0.88
CA ARG A 125 -11.16 -9.12 0.15
C ARG A 125 -10.04 -8.37 0.86
N ALA A 126 -9.21 -7.64 0.13
CA ALA A 126 -8.15 -6.85 0.72
C ALA A 126 -8.68 -5.65 1.53
N LEU A 127 -9.79 -5.05 1.08
CA LEU A 127 -10.50 -4.02 1.84
C LEU A 127 -11.00 -4.56 3.18
N LEU A 128 -11.53 -5.79 3.22
CA LEU A 128 -11.91 -6.45 4.48
C LEU A 128 -10.71 -6.63 5.43
N TRP A 129 -9.54 -6.99 4.91
CA TRP A 129 -8.31 -7.05 5.72
C TRP A 129 -7.87 -5.69 6.22
N MET A 130 -8.00 -4.64 5.41
CA MET A 130 -7.72 -3.26 5.80
C MET A 130 -8.68 -2.79 6.90
N MET A 131 -9.97 -3.08 6.76
CA MET A 131 -10.97 -2.77 7.79
C MET A 131 -10.71 -3.55 9.09
N GLY A 132 -10.45 -4.85 9.00
CA GLY A 132 -10.20 -5.70 10.17
C GLY A 132 -8.97 -5.25 10.96
N SER A 133 -7.85 -4.98 10.28
CA SER A 133 -6.64 -4.45 10.91
C SER A 133 -6.85 -3.05 11.51
N CYS A 134 -7.56 -2.17 10.81
CA CYS A 134 -7.94 -0.86 11.31
C CYS A 134 -8.79 -0.96 12.59
N LEU A 135 -9.80 -1.83 12.60
CA LEU A 135 -10.66 -2.04 13.77
C LEU A 135 -9.89 -2.59 14.97
N ILE A 136 -9.01 -3.57 14.74
CA ILE A 136 -8.19 -4.16 15.81
C ILE A 136 -7.27 -3.10 16.42
N VAL A 137 -6.56 -2.33 15.60
CA VAL A 137 -5.62 -1.31 16.10
C VAL A 137 -6.38 -0.14 16.73
N SER A 138 -7.51 0.26 16.16
CA SER A 138 -8.38 1.29 16.75
C SER A 138 -8.86 0.87 18.14
N ALA A 139 -9.31 -0.37 18.31
CA ALA A 139 -9.70 -0.91 19.62
C ALA A 139 -8.54 -0.90 20.63
N LEU A 140 -7.34 -1.26 20.20
CA LEU A 140 -6.13 -1.21 21.04
C LEU A 140 -5.70 0.21 21.40
N ASN A 141 -5.98 1.18 20.52
CA ASN A 141 -5.68 2.60 20.71
C ASN A 141 -6.82 3.37 21.42
N GLY A 142 -7.79 2.67 22.00
CA GLY A 142 -8.92 3.27 22.73
C GLY A 142 -9.94 3.99 21.83
N PHE A 143 -10.04 3.64 20.56
CA PHE A 143 -10.86 4.31 19.56
C PHE A 143 -10.59 5.81 19.45
N ALA A 144 -9.31 6.20 19.52
CA ALA A 144 -8.89 7.58 19.29
C ALA A 144 -9.31 8.05 17.88
N PHE A 145 -10.42 8.78 17.82
CA PHE A 145 -11.05 9.24 16.59
C PHE A 145 -10.97 10.77 16.54
N SER A 146 -10.07 11.27 15.69
CA SER A 146 -9.85 12.70 15.45
C SER A 146 -9.71 12.93 13.94
N PRO A 147 -10.84 12.99 13.19
CA PRO A 147 -10.81 13.14 11.74
C PRO A 147 -10.38 14.53 11.27
N HIS A 148 -9.85 15.38 12.18
CA HIS A 148 -9.40 16.72 11.86
C HIS A 148 -8.11 16.69 11.03
N THR A 149 -8.18 17.24 9.82
CA THR A 149 -7.01 17.36 8.95
C THR A 149 -6.34 18.72 9.12
N SER A 150 -5.11 18.74 9.63
CA SER A 150 -4.30 19.96 9.74
C SER A 150 -3.75 20.41 8.39
N GLN A 151 -3.38 21.69 8.27
CA GLN A 151 -2.75 22.22 7.05
C GLN A 151 -1.46 21.47 6.68
N PHE A 152 -0.70 21.02 7.68
CA PHE A 152 0.48 20.18 7.45
C PHE A 152 0.11 18.82 6.84
N ALA A 153 -0.96 18.18 7.34
CA ALA A 153 -1.47 16.93 6.78
C ALA A 153 -1.95 17.11 5.33
N ILE A 154 -2.61 18.23 5.03
CA ILE A 154 -3.01 18.59 3.65
C ILE A 154 -1.79 18.68 2.75
N LEU A 155 -0.80 19.50 3.12
CA LEU A 155 0.41 19.71 2.31
C LEU A 155 1.18 18.41 2.10
N GLY A 156 1.32 17.56 3.12
CA GLY A 156 1.98 16.25 2.99
C GLY A 156 1.19 15.24 2.16
N SER A 157 -0.12 15.43 2.02
CA SER A 157 -0.99 14.57 1.19
C SER A 157 -0.99 14.97 -0.29
N LEU A 158 -0.64 16.23 -0.62
CA LEU A 158 -0.66 16.74 -2.00
C LEU A 158 0.22 15.94 -2.98
N PRO A 159 1.47 15.54 -2.64
CA PRO A 159 2.29 14.74 -3.54
C PRO A 159 1.59 13.43 -3.93
N LEU A 160 0.95 12.76 -2.96
CA LEU A 160 0.19 11.54 -3.21
C LEU A 160 -1.05 11.84 -4.07
N LEU A 161 -1.82 12.87 -3.72
CA LEU A 161 -3.03 13.28 -4.44
C LEU A 161 -2.77 13.55 -5.93
N ILE A 162 -1.65 14.19 -6.25
CA ILE A 162 -1.32 14.61 -7.62
C ILE A 162 -0.57 13.51 -8.37
N ALA A 163 0.53 13.00 -7.80
CA ALA A 163 1.43 12.14 -8.55
C ALA A 163 0.89 10.72 -8.73
N TYR A 164 0.08 10.22 -7.78
CA TYR A 164 -0.41 8.84 -7.84
C TYR A 164 -1.45 8.61 -8.96
N PRO A 165 -2.51 9.43 -9.10
CA PRO A 165 -3.46 9.29 -10.22
C PRO A 165 -2.80 9.47 -11.59
N LEU A 166 -1.85 10.42 -11.71
CA LEU A 166 -1.09 10.62 -12.95
C LEU A 166 -0.24 9.38 -13.29
N SER A 167 0.41 8.78 -12.30
CA SER A 167 1.21 7.56 -12.50
C SER A 167 0.36 6.38 -12.98
N ILE A 168 -0.86 6.25 -12.46
CA ILE A 168 -1.80 5.21 -12.91
C ILE A 168 -2.33 5.52 -14.31
N GLY A 169 -2.67 6.78 -14.59
CA GLY A 169 -3.18 7.22 -15.89
C GLY A 169 -2.18 7.02 -17.03
N ILE A 170 -0.88 7.20 -16.78
CA ILE A 170 0.17 6.93 -17.79
C ILE A 170 0.38 5.42 -18.01
N ALA A 171 0.10 4.61 -17.00
CA ALA A 171 0.38 3.18 -17.07
C ALA A 171 -0.78 2.34 -17.63
N THR A 172 -2.01 2.85 -17.60
CA THR A 172 -3.22 2.15 -18.06
C THR A 172 -3.49 2.48 -19.52
#